data_AF-A0A1G2URV0-F1
#
_entry.id   AF-A0A1G2URV0-F1
#
_cell.length_a   1.000
_cell.length_b   1.000
_cell.length_c   1.000
_cell.angle_alpha   90.00
_cell.angle_beta   90.00
_cell.angle_gamma   90.00
#
_symmetry.space_group_name_H-M   'P 1'
#
loop_
_entity.id
_entity.type
_entity.pdbx_description
1 polymer ?
#
loop_
_entity_poly.entity_id
_entity_poly.type
_entity_poly.pdbx_seq_one_letter_code
_entity_poly.pdbx_strand_id
1 'polypeptide(L)'
;MPRKPLFGEMIVLLAIVGMLNYIATIYHLYWSIYEFDSLVHFLAGAALSLFFLWLYFFSGFFNPQKRNLTKFLIISVLGAVSLSVSWEIYELIFKQTMVSKIDYPYDTMIDLLMGFLGAVVACLYASIKENNNQHES
;
A
#
# COMPACT_ATOMS: atom_id res chain seq x y z
N MET A 1 17.12 -19.64 8.75
CA MET A 1 16.23 -18.86 9.65
C MET A 1 15.20 -18.14 8.79
N PRO A 2 13.91 -18.11 9.12
CA PRO A 2 13.00 -17.24 8.40
C PRO A 2 13.42 -15.82 8.77
N ARG A 3 14.15 -15.16 7.86
CA ARG A 3 14.37 -13.73 7.96
C ARG A 3 12.94 -13.18 7.99
N LYS A 4 12.54 -12.46 9.05
CA LYS A 4 11.23 -11.80 9.15
C LYS A 4 11.28 -10.34 8.64
N PRO A 5 12.08 -9.95 7.62
CA PRO A 5 12.12 -8.55 7.25
C PRO A 5 10.72 -8.18 6.74
N LEU A 6 10.34 -6.93 6.95
CA LEU A 6 9.11 -6.33 6.48
C LEU A 6 7.86 -6.65 7.29
N PHE A 7 7.81 -7.75 8.07
CA PHE A 7 6.59 -8.11 8.81
C PHE A 7 6.22 -7.05 9.85
N GLY A 8 7.17 -6.66 10.70
CA GLY A 8 6.93 -5.65 11.74
C GLY A 8 6.60 -4.29 11.13
N GLU A 9 7.35 -3.90 10.10
CA GLU A 9 7.18 -2.62 9.42
C GLU A 9 5.83 -2.52 8.71
N MET A 10 5.40 -3.60 8.06
CA MET A 10 4.07 -3.70 7.45
C MET A 10 2.96 -3.57 8.48
N ILE A 11 3.05 -4.26 9.62
CA ILE A 11 2.03 -4.18 10.68
C ILE A 11 1.96 -2.77 11.26
N VAL A 12 3.11 -2.13 11.50
CA VAL A 12 3.16 -0.73 11.95
C VAL A 12 2.52 0.19 10.93
N LEU A 13 2.83 0.03 9.64
CA LEU A 13 2.28 0.87 8.59
C LEU A 13 0.76 0.68 8.43
N LEU A 14 0.27 -0.56 8.50
CA LEU A 14 -1.17 -0.86 8.51
C LEU A 14 -1.87 -0.25 9.73
N ALA A 15 -1.25 -0.29 10.91
CA ALA A 15 -1.80 0.33 12.11
C ALA A 15 -1.89 1.86 11.97
N ILE A 16 -0.87 2.49 11.38
CA ILE A 16 -0.88 3.93 11.08
C ILE A 16 -2.01 4.27 10.11
N VAL A 17 -2.13 3.53 8.99
CA VAL A 17 -3.20 3.73 8.00
C VAL A 17 -4.58 3.59 8.64
N GLY A 18 -4.80 2.52 9.41
CA GLY A 18 -6.07 2.30 10.10
C GLY A 18 -6.41 3.42 11.09
N MET A 19 -5.42 3.90 11.84
CA MET A 19 -5.58 5.02 12.77
C MET A 19 -5.91 6.33 12.03
N LEU A 20 -5.18 6.65 10.95
CA LEU A 20 -5.43 7.84 10.14
C LEU A 20 -6.83 7.80 9.53
N ASN A 21 -7.24 6.68 8.93
CA ASN A 21 -8.57 6.51 8.37
C ASN A 21 -9.68 6.66 9.42
N TYR A 22 -9.50 6.08 10.61
CA TYR A 22 -10.47 6.20 11.71
C TYR A 22 -10.62 7.66 12.17
N ILE A 23 -9.50 8.36 12.38
CA ILE A 23 -9.50 9.77 12.76
C ILE A 23 -10.12 10.62 11.66
N ALA A 24 -9.74 10.38 10.40
CA ALA A 24 -10.24 11.13 9.26
C ALA A 24 -11.74 10.99 9.05
N THR A 25 -12.28 9.80 9.31
CA THR A 25 -13.73 9.55 9.27
C THR A 25 -14.46 10.32 10.37
N ILE A 26 -13.96 10.29 11.62
CA ILE A 26 -14.62 10.97 12.76
C ILE A 26 -14.57 12.48 12.64
N TYR A 27 -13.43 13.03 12.23
CA TYR A 27 -13.22 14.48 12.16
C TYR A 27 -13.45 15.05 10.76
N HIS A 28 -13.99 14.26 9.83
CA HIS A 28 -14.23 14.65 8.44
C HIS A 28 -12.98 15.22 7.74
N LEU A 29 -11.80 14.68 8.05
CA LEU A 29 -10.52 15.21 7.53
C LEU A 29 -10.38 14.99 6.01
N TYR A 30 -11.00 13.94 5.47
CA TYR A 30 -11.05 13.70 4.03
C TYR A 30 -11.64 14.88 3.25
N TRP A 31 -12.57 15.62 3.86
CA TRP A 31 -13.22 16.78 3.23
C TRP A 31 -12.68 18.13 3.72
N SER A 32 -11.92 18.13 4.81
CA SER A 32 -11.47 19.36 5.49
C SER A 32 -10.01 19.68 5.26
N ILE A 33 -9.17 18.67 4.97
CA ILE A 33 -7.75 18.84 4.72
C ILE A 33 -7.46 18.42 3.28
N TYR A 34 -6.96 19.37 2.50
CA TYR A 34 -6.57 19.15 1.11
C TYR A 34 -5.54 18.02 0.99
N GLU A 35 -5.80 17.06 0.09
CA GLU A 35 -4.94 15.89 -0.22
C GLU A 35 -4.67 14.94 0.97
N PHE A 36 -5.45 15.02 2.06
CA PHE A 36 -5.32 14.06 3.16
C PHE A 36 -5.62 12.63 2.70
N ASP A 37 -6.63 12.48 1.83
CA ASP A 37 -6.99 11.17 1.29
C ASP A 37 -5.83 10.55 0.49
N SER A 38 -5.24 11.36 -0.38
CA SER A 38 -4.09 10.99 -1.20
C SER A 38 -2.89 10.52 -0.35
N LEU A 39 -2.65 11.15 0.81
CA LEU A 39 -1.64 10.68 1.78
C LEU A 39 -1.98 9.30 2.36
N VAL A 40 -3.23 9.07 2.76
CA VAL A 40 -3.68 7.78 3.27
C VAL A 40 -3.56 6.71 2.19
N HIS A 41 -3.92 7.02 0.95
CA HIS A 41 -3.76 6.15 -0.21
C HIS A 41 -2.30 5.77 -0.49
N PHE A 42 -1.37 6.73 -0.40
CA PHE A 42 0.05 6.44 -0.50
C PHE A 42 0.52 5.44 0.56
N LEU A 43 0.17 5.68 1.84
CA LEU A 43 0.58 4.83 2.95
C LEU A 43 -0.07 3.44 2.88
N ALA A 44 -1.34 3.37 2.51
CA ALA A 44 -2.06 2.13 2.30
C ALA A 44 -1.46 1.33 1.14
N GLY A 45 -1.10 2.00 0.04
CA GLY A 45 -0.45 1.38 -1.12
C GLY A 45 0.87 0.75 -0.73
N ALA A 46 1.71 1.50 -0.01
CA ALA A 46 2.96 0.98 0.54
C ALA A 46 2.72 -0.21 1.50
N ALA A 47 1.74 -0.13 2.40
CA ALA A 47 1.44 -1.18 3.36
C ALA A 47 1.01 -2.50 2.70
N LEU A 48 0.08 -2.42 1.74
CA LEU A 48 -0.43 -3.62 1.06
C LEU A 48 0.62 -4.21 0.11
N SER A 49 1.41 -3.37 -0.56
CA SER A 49 2.55 -3.84 -1.34
C SER A 49 3.60 -4.55 -0.47
N LEU A 50 3.92 -4.02 0.73
CA LEU A 50 4.79 -4.70 1.67
C LEU A 50 4.21 -6.04 2.14
N PHE A 51 2.90 -6.13 2.34
CA PHE A 51 2.23 -7.39 2.65
C PHE A 51 2.42 -8.44 1.55
N PHE A 52 2.18 -8.07 0.30
CA PHE A 52 2.35 -8.98 -0.83
C PHE A 52 3.81 -9.41 -1.00
N LEU A 53 4.75 -8.48 -0.86
CA LEU A 53 6.19 -8.76 -0.91
C LEU A 53 6.61 -9.68 0.23
N TRP A 54 6.18 -9.40 1.46
CA TRP A 54 6.43 -10.25 2.61
C TRP A 54 5.85 -11.66 2.38
N LEU A 55 4.58 -11.75 1.98
CA LEU A 55 3.89 -13.00 1.74
C LEU A 55 4.60 -13.84 0.66
N TYR A 56 5.00 -13.23 -0.44
CA TYR A 56 5.61 -13.95 -1.55
C TYR A 56 7.09 -14.31 -1.30
N PHE A 57 7.90 -13.38 -0.80
CA PHE A 57 9.35 -13.56 -0.71
C PHE A 57 9.88 -13.93 0.68
N PHE A 58 9.18 -13.57 1.75
CA PHE A 58 9.75 -13.60 3.12
C PHE A 58 8.98 -14.49 4.11
N SER A 59 7.70 -14.82 3.84
CA SER A 59 6.88 -15.65 4.70
C SER A 59 7.31 -17.13 4.74
N GLY A 60 8.04 -17.59 3.72
CA GLY A 60 8.36 -18.99 3.50
C GLY A 60 7.28 -19.80 2.77
N PHE A 61 6.12 -19.20 2.47
CA PHE A 61 4.99 -19.90 1.85
C PHE A 61 5.25 -20.28 0.38
N PHE A 62 5.73 -19.33 -0.44
CA PHE A 62 5.97 -19.57 -1.88
C PHE A 62 7.43 -19.92 -2.22
N ASN A 63 8.38 -19.55 -1.35
CA ASN A 63 9.82 -19.78 -1.49
C ASN A 63 10.39 -19.61 -2.93
N PRO A 64 10.25 -18.43 -3.56
CA PRO A 64 10.66 -18.22 -4.94
C PRO A 64 12.18 -18.26 -5.11
N GLN A 65 12.67 -19.05 -6.08
CA GLN A 65 14.12 -19.19 -6.32
C GLN A 65 14.79 -17.96 -6.95
N LYS A 66 14.07 -17.19 -7.76
CA LYS A 66 14.60 -15.96 -8.38
C LYS A 66 14.02 -14.74 -7.67
N ARG A 67 14.89 -13.94 -7.05
CA ARG A 67 14.59 -12.69 -6.34
C ARG A 67 15.25 -11.53 -7.09
N ASN A 68 14.57 -10.98 -8.10
CA ASN A 68 15.06 -9.86 -8.89
C ASN A 68 14.10 -8.66 -8.81
N LEU A 69 14.60 -7.47 -9.15
CA LEU A 69 13.82 -6.23 -9.05
C LEU A 69 12.51 -6.28 -9.84
N THR A 70 12.50 -6.90 -11.02
CA THR A 70 11.29 -7.05 -11.83
C THR A 70 10.19 -7.81 -11.10
N LYS A 71 10.52 -8.92 -10.42
CA LYS A 71 9.52 -9.66 -9.64
C LYS A 71 9.07 -8.89 -8.40
N PHE A 72 9.97 -8.19 -7.72
CA PHE A 72 9.59 -7.31 -6.62
C PHE A 72 8.59 -6.25 -7.11
N LEU A 73 8.85 -5.62 -8.25
CA LEU A 73 7.95 -4.63 -8.84
C LEU A 73 6.58 -5.24 -9.17
N ILE A 74 6.54 -6.39 -9.85
CA ILE A 74 5.27 -7.06 -10.20
C ILE A 74 4.44 -7.36 -8.95
N ILE A 75 5.05 -7.99 -7.93
CA ILE A 75 4.35 -8.33 -6.69
C ILE A 75 3.90 -7.07 -5.93
N SER A 76 4.72 -6.02 -5.94
CA SER A 76 4.37 -4.74 -5.33
C SER A 76 3.17 -4.09 -6.02
N VAL A 77 3.17 -4.06 -7.35
CA VAL A 77 2.06 -3.50 -8.16
C VAL A 77 0.78 -4.29 -7.95
N LEU A 78 0.84 -5.63 -7.81
CA LEU A 78 -0.34 -6.43 -7.47
C LEU A 78 -0.95 -6.02 -6.12
N GLY A 79 -0.12 -5.68 -5.14
CA GLY A 79 -0.58 -5.10 -3.87
C GLY A 79 -1.29 -3.75 -4.08
N ALA A 80 -0.70 -2.85 -4.88
CA ALA A 80 -1.28 -1.54 -5.20
C ALA A 80 -2.65 -1.68 -5.87
N VAL A 81 -2.74 -2.51 -6.90
CA VAL A 81 -3.99 -2.75 -7.65
C VAL A 81 -5.06 -3.35 -6.72
N SER A 82 -4.66 -4.24 -5.81
CA SER A 82 -5.58 -4.84 -4.84
C SER A 82 -6.17 -3.79 -3.90
N LEU A 83 -5.37 -2.81 -3.45
CA LEU A 83 -5.85 -1.67 -2.67
C LEU A 83 -6.83 -0.83 -3.47
N SER A 84 -6.41 -0.40 -4.66
CA SER A 84 -7.21 0.45 -5.55
C SER A 84 -8.59 -0.15 -5.81
N VAL A 85 -8.63 -1.42 -6.22
CA VAL A 85 -9.90 -2.11 -6.47
C VAL A 85 -10.74 -2.21 -5.19
N SER A 86 -10.13 -2.49 -4.04
CA SER A 86 -10.85 -2.60 -2.77
C SER A 86 -11.44 -1.27 -2.31
N TRP A 87 -10.73 -0.16 -2.52
CA TRP A 87 -11.21 1.18 -2.18
C TRP A 87 -12.39 1.60 -3.03
N GLU A 88 -12.28 1.46 -4.36
CA GLU A 88 -13.39 1.77 -5.28
C GLU A 88 -14.65 0.98 -4.93
N ILE A 89 -14.50 -0.31 -4.61
CA ILE A 89 -15.63 -1.15 -4.15
C ILE A 89 -16.21 -0.60 -2.83
N TYR A 90 -15.37 -0.19 -1.88
CA TYR A 90 -15.79 0.42 -0.62
C TYR A 90 -16.62 1.69 -0.88
N GLU A 91 -16.13 2.61 -1.68
CA GLU A 91 -16.83 3.87 -1.97
C GLU A 91 -18.19 3.64 -2.64
N LEU A 92 -18.27 2.68 -3.57
CA LEU A 92 -19.50 2.31 -4.25
C LEU A 92 -20.54 1.71 -3.28
N ILE A 93 -20.10 0.86 -2.34
CA ILE A 93 -20.99 0.25 -1.33
C ILE A 93 -21.52 1.31 -0.36
N PHE A 94 -20.65 2.20 0.13
CA PHE A 94 -21.00 3.21 1.12
C PHE A 94 -21.53 4.52 0.52
N LYS A 95 -21.66 4.58 -0.81
CA LYS A 95 -22.21 5.73 -1.57
C LYS A 95 -21.48 7.05 -1.28
N GLN A 96 -20.19 6.99 -0.95
CA GLN A 96 -19.38 8.19 -0.74
C GLN A 96 -19.22 9.01 -2.03
N THR A 97 -19.30 8.34 -3.18
CA THR A 97 -19.28 8.91 -4.54
C THR A 97 -20.42 9.89 -4.85
N MET A 98 -21.45 9.97 -4.01
CA MET A 98 -22.64 10.82 -4.25
C MET A 98 -22.45 12.28 -3.82
N VAL A 99 -21.40 12.60 -3.06
CA VAL A 99 -21.19 13.95 -2.49
C VAL A 99 -20.52 14.90 -3.50
N SER A 100 -19.68 14.41 -4.43
CA SER A 100 -18.95 15.24 -5.42
C SER A 100 -18.73 14.54 -6.78
N LYS A 101 -19.81 14.22 -7.50
CA LYS A 101 -19.73 13.53 -8.83
C LYS A 101 -18.82 14.20 -9.87
N ILE A 102 -18.56 15.50 -9.75
CA ILE A 102 -17.73 16.26 -10.69
C ILE A 102 -16.23 16.03 -10.41
N ASP A 103 -15.85 15.98 -9.14
CA ASP A 103 -14.44 15.85 -8.73
C ASP A 103 -14.02 14.39 -8.56
N TYR A 104 -14.99 13.47 -8.45
CA TYR A 104 -14.76 12.05 -8.24
C TYR A 104 -13.73 11.42 -9.20
N PRO A 105 -13.78 11.62 -10.54
CA PRO A 105 -12.78 11.02 -11.43
C PRO A 105 -11.36 11.57 -11.22
N TYR A 106 -11.23 12.83 -10.78
CA TYR A 106 -9.94 13.45 -10.49
C TYR A 106 -9.36 12.89 -9.19
N ASP A 107 -10.19 12.80 -8.15
CA ASP A 107 -9.85 12.26 -6.84
C ASP A 107 -9.37 10.80 -6.96
N THR A 108 -10.19 9.94 -7.57
CA THR A 108 -9.83 8.55 -7.91
C THR A 108 -8.48 8.47 -8.65
N MET A 109 -8.24 9.34 -9.64
CA MET A 109 -6.97 9.32 -10.37
C MET A 109 -5.78 9.65 -9.46
N ILE A 110 -5.90 10.65 -8.58
CA ILE A 110 -4.85 11.02 -7.64
C ILE A 110 -4.61 9.88 -6.64
N ASP A 111 -5.66 9.23 -6.15
CA ASP A 111 -5.55 8.11 -5.21
C ASP A 111 -4.88 6.89 -5.83
N LEU A 112 -5.19 6.59 -7.09
CA LEU A 112 -4.49 5.55 -7.87
C LEU A 112 -3.00 5.88 -8.02
N LEU A 113 -2.67 7.13 -8.36
CA LEU A 113 -1.29 7.58 -8.51
C LEU A 113 -0.54 7.48 -7.18
N MET A 114 -1.14 7.93 -6.07
CA MET A 114 -0.52 7.88 -4.76
C MET A 114 -0.34 6.44 -4.26
N GLY A 115 -1.35 5.58 -4.44
CA GLY A 115 -1.24 4.16 -4.13
C GLY A 115 -0.11 3.49 -4.93
N PHE A 116 0.02 3.82 -6.23
CA PHE A 116 1.11 3.33 -7.06
C PHE A 116 2.49 3.84 -6.61
N LEU A 117 2.61 5.13 -6.26
CA LEU A 117 3.85 5.68 -5.71
C LEU A 117 4.24 4.99 -4.39
N GLY A 118 3.28 4.73 -3.51
CA GLY A 118 3.48 3.94 -2.30
C GLY A 118 4.02 2.54 -2.59
N ALA A 119 3.48 1.88 -3.62
CA ALA A 119 3.95 0.57 -4.07
C ALA A 119 5.37 0.62 -4.66
N VAL A 120 5.73 1.66 -5.39
CA VAL A 120 7.11 1.84 -5.89
C VAL A 120 8.07 2.01 -4.70
N VAL A 121 7.71 2.83 -3.71
CA VAL A 121 8.53 3.02 -2.50
C VAL A 121 8.69 1.71 -1.72
N ALA A 122 7.61 0.95 -1.53
CA ALA A 122 7.65 -0.36 -0.87
C ALA A 122 8.55 -1.36 -1.63
N CYS A 123 8.47 -1.38 -2.96
CA CYS A 123 9.31 -2.22 -3.82
C CYS A 123 10.79 -1.90 -3.65
N LEU A 124 11.17 -0.62 -3.74
CA LEU A 124 12.56 -0.18 -3.59
C LEU A 124 13.07 -0.47 -2.18
N TYR A 125 12.29 -0.14 -1.14
CA TYR A 125 12.64 -0.42 0.25
C TYR A 125 12.90 -1.91 0.50
N ALA A 126 11.99 -2.78 0.04
CA ALA A 126 12.12 -4.22 0.19
C ALA A 126 13.32 -4.79 -0.58
N SER A 127 13.59 -4.27 -1.79
CA SER A 127 14.72 -4.69 -2.62
C SER A 127 16.07 -4.31 -2.01
N ILE A 128 16.19 -3.08 -1.47
CA ILE A 128 17.39 -2.62 -0.76
C ILE A 128 17.62 -3.47 0.48
N LYS A 129 16.57 -3.72 1.26
CA LYS A 129 16.67 -4.53 2.49
C LYS A 129 17.05 -5.98 2.19
N GLU A 130 16.56 -6.55 1.10
CA GLU A 130 16.97 -7.87 0.64
C GLU A 130 18.48 -7.92 0.34
N ASN A 131 19.00 -6.96 -0.42
CA ASN A 131 20.41 -6.90 -0.78
C ASN A 131 21.31 -6.77 0.46
N ASN A 132 20.95 -5.91 1.41
CA ASN A 132 21.73 -5.74 2.64
C ASN A 132 21.80 -7.04 3.46
N ASN A 133 20.69 -7.78 3.57
CA ASN A 133 20.66 -9.06 4.27
C ASN A 133 21.50 -10.15 3.58
N GLN A 134 21.74 -10.05 2.27
CA GLN A 134 22.62 -11.00 1.56
C GLN A 134 24.11 -10.71 1.79
N HIS A 135 24.48 -9.47 2.09
CA HIS A 135 25.87 -9.10 2.39
C HIS A 135 26.31 -9.39 3.83
N GLU A 136 25.36 -9.51 4.77
CA GLU A 136 25.63 -9.80 6.19
C GLU A 136 25.71 -11.31 6.52
N SER A 137 25.50 -12.20 5.54
CA SER A 137 25.48 -13.66 5.71
C SER A 137 26.53 -14.38 4.90
#